data_AF-A0A2T1GMU6-F1
#
_entry.id   AF-A0A2T1GMU6-F1
#
_cell.length_a   1.000
_cell.length_b   1.000
_cell.length_c   1.000
_cell.angle_alpha   90.00
_cell.angle_beta   90.00
_cell.angle_gamma   90.00
#
_symmetry.space_group_name_H-M   'P 1'
#
loop_
_entity.id
_entity.type
_entity.pdbx_description
1 polymer ?
#
loop_
_entity_poly.entity_id
_entity_poly.type
_entity_poly.pdbx_seq_one_letter_code
_entity_poly.pdbx_strand_id
1 'polypeptide(L)'
;MSDDCCDPTTSITRFQNPKVFCPNTMIMSKQSSIDNMKSICFYCSYFTGINLPYYVKCYLLELTRHFNELVLLTNKKEMSVIDLTFLDQHTIQWMPCENKGFDFGMWYKAFEKYPIEDYQQVGLMNDSCILFRSLDRVFATIDKSGWDYCGILDSIELGYHPQSYFIVISQKAISLVGKYFKQNGIIEDFENVITTYEIGLSKYLVEHNCQIGAVYNYTDFACNLNCSFHKIKELIKAGFPLIKKKIISRNYRRSEIENLASVGFDFRAKNYLNLIENCNKNSLLIDMPLLKNDFNDKLINLKLFFRIPFWSTYFKIRAMAANFYHKFIK
;
A
#
# COMPACT_ATOMS: atom_id res chain seq x y z
N MET A 1 -32.00 -42.04 -47.09
CA MET A 1 -32.58 -42.50 -48.37
C MET A 1 -33.76 -41.59 -48.61
N SER A 2 -33.74 -40.58 -49.46
CA SER A 2 -32.90 -40.17 -50.61
C SER A 2 -33.29 -38.69 -50.83
N ASP A 3 -32.31 -37.80 -51.06
CA ASP A 3 -32.00 -37.14 -52.35
C ASP A 3 -33.25 -36.50 -53.03
N ASP A 4 -33.25 -35.32 -53.65
CA ASP A 4 -32.25 -34.31 -53.93
C ASP A 4 -32.98 -33.11 -54.59
N CYS A 5 -32.35 -31.93 -54.50
CA CYS A 5 -32.19 -30.86 -55.50
C CYS A 5 -33.36 -30.25 -56.35
N CYS A 6 -33.40 -28.89 -56.35
CA CYS A 6 -33.28 -27.93 -57.49
C CYS A 6 -34.29 -27.96 -58.67
N ASP A 7 -34.76 -26.89 -59.33
CA ASP A 7 -34.67 -25.41 -59.33
C ASP A 7 -35.68 -24.93 -60.45
N PRO A 8 -35.51 -23.84 -61.25
CA PRO A 8 -35.94 -22.44 -61.10
C PRO A 8 -36.97 -21.91 -62.16
N THR A 9 -37.19 -20.57 -62.13
CA THR A 9 -37.67 -19.61 -63.18
C THR A 9 -39.17 -19.27 -63.17
N THR A 10 -39.65 -18.01 -63.31
CA THR A 10 -39.17 -16.86 -64.10
C THR A 10 -39.77 -15.52 -63.61
N SER A 11 -39.02 -14.44 -63.82
CA SER A 11 -39.20 -13.02 -63.48
C SER A 11 -40.14 -12.19 -64.38
N ILE A 12 -40.82 -11.15 -63.85
CA ILE A 12 -41.17 -9.89 -64.57
C ILE A 12 -41.16 -8.67 -63.62
N THR A 13 -40.53 -7.58 -64.07
CA THR A 13 -40.25 -6.29 -63.40
C THR A 13 -41.20 -5.14 -63.82
N ARG A 14 -41.41 -4.14 -62.94
CA ARG A 14 -41.73 -2.72 -63.23
C ARG A 14 -41.55 -1.88 -61.95
N PHE A 15 -40.47 -1.11 -61.79
CA PHE A 15 -40.24 0.30 -62.20
C PHE A 15 -40.63 1.38 -61.14
N GLN A 16 -39.62 2.18 -60.80
CA GLN A 16 -39.59 3.59 -60.34
C GLN A 16 -39.46 3.94 -58.83
N ASN A 17 -38.21 4.21 -58.46
CA ASN A 17 -37.71 5.18 -57.47
C ASN A 17 -38.13 6.63 -57.83
N PRO A 18 -38.11 7.65 -56.93
CA PRO A 18 -36.95 7.98 -56.06
C PRO A 18 -37.33 8.54 -54.66
N LYS A 19 -36.46 8.67 -53.65
CA LYS A 19 -35.37 9.65 -53.53
C LYS A 19 -34.74 9.51 -52.13
N VAL A 20 -33.42 9.76 -52.05
CA VAL A 20 -32.69 10.39 -50.92
C VAL A 20 -31.89 9.50 -49.96
N PHE A 21 -30.57 9.63 -50.14
CA PHE A 21 -29.44 9.59 -49.19
C PHE A 21 -29.01 8.27 -48.56
N CYS A 22 -27.95 7.69 -49.14
CA CYS A 22 -26.91 7.00 -48.39
C CYS A 22 -26.01 8.06 -47.70
N PRO A 23 -25.43 7.70 -46.54
CA PRO A 23 -23.99 7.57 -46.59
C PRO A 23 -23.51 6.26 -45.99
N ASN A 24 -22.51 5.69 -46.67
CA ASN A 24 -21.64 4.62 -46.21
C ASN A 24 -21.25 4.84 -44.74
N THR A 25 -21.57 3.88 -43.89
CA THR A 25 -20.82 3.70 -42.64
C THR A 25 -20.13 2.35 -42.74
N MET A 26 -18.84 2.40 -43.09
CA MET A 26 -17.88 1.38 -42.70
C MET A 26 -18.12 1.10 -41.22
N ILE A 27 -18.61 -0.10 -40.90
CA ILE A 27 -18.48 -0.62 -39.54
C ILE A 27 -17.00 -0.96 -39.39
N MET A 28 -16.20 0.04 -39.04
CA MET A 28 -14.92 -0.23 -38.40
C MET A 28 -15.28 -0.87 -37.07
N SER A 29 -15.14 -2.19 -37.00
CA SER A 29 -15.03 -2.90 -35.74
C SER A 29 -13.88 -2.23 -34.99
N LYS A 30 -14.23 -1.38 -34.02
CA LYS A 30 -13.28 -0.85 -33.06
C LYS A 30 -12.89 -2.05 -32.20
N GLN A 31 -11.91 -2.81 -32.67
CA GLN A 31 -11.09 -3.65 -31.82
C GLN A 31 -10.45 -2.66 -30.84
N SER A 32 -11.10 -2.42 -29.70
CA SER A 32 -10.43 -1.78 -28.59
C SER A 32 -9.39 -2.79 -28.13
N SER A 33 -8.15 -2.60 -28.55
CA SER A 33 -6.98 -3.18 -27.91
C SER A 33 -6.95 -2.65 -26.47
N ILE A 34 -7.72 -3.29 -25.59
CA ILE A 34 -7.40 -3.30 -24.17
C ILE A 34 -6.22 -4.25 -24.10
N ASP A 35 -5.02 -3.73 -24.39
CA ASP A 35 -3.81 -4.35 -23.86
C ASP A 35 -4.06 -4.43 -22.36
N ASN A 36 -4.23 -5.65 -21.86
CA ASN A 36 -4.55 -5.89 -20.47
C ASN A 36 -3.41 -5.27 -19.66
N MET A 37 -3.67 -4.14 -18.98
CA MET A 37 -2.60 -3.26 -18.53
C MET A 37 -1.74 -3.97 -17.49
N LYS A 38 -0.58 -4.51 -17.90
CA LYS A 38 0.17 -5.47 -17.09
C LYS A 38 0.71 -4.78 -15.84
N SER A 39 0.34 -5.28 -14.67
CA SER A 39 0.71 -4.71 -13.38
C SER A 39 1.27 -5.75 -12.42
N ILE A 40 2.26 -5.36 -11.62
CA ILE A 40 2.91 -6.23 -10.63
C ILE A 40 3.06 -5.51 -9.29
N CYS A 41 2.88 -6.23 -8.19
CA CYS A 41 3.17 -5.74 -6.85
C CYS A 41 4.23 -6.59 -6.17
N PHE A 42 5.22 -5.92 -5.57
CA PHE A 42 6.22 -6.50 -4.70
C PHE A 42 5.90 -6.18 -3.25
N TYR A 43 5.42 -7.18 -2.50
CA TYR A 43 5.02 -7.03 -1.10
C TYR A 43 6.09 -7.58 -0.16
N CYS A 44 6.76 -6.71 0.60
CA CYS A 44 7.76 -7.09 1.60
C CYS A 44 7.11 -7.43 2.95
N SER A 45 7.46 -8.58 3.52
CA SER A 45 7.06 -8.93 4.87
C SER A 45 8.17 -9.59 5.68
N TYR A 46 8.32 -9.11 6.92
CA TYR A 46 9.20 -9.70 7.90
C TYR A 46 8.40 -10.36 9.04
N PHE A 47 8.58 -11.67 9.18
CA PHE A 47 8.05 -12.47 10.27
C PHE A 47 9.00 -13.62 10.59
N THR A 48 9.06 -14.01 11.87
CA THR A 48 10.05 -14.96 12.40
C THR A 48 9.61 -16.42 12.34
N GLY A 49 8.29 -16.68 12.36
CA GLY A 49 7.75 -18.03 12.24
C GLY A 49 7.72 -18.54 10.80
N ILE A 50 7.37 -19.82 10.66
CA ILE A 50 7.10 -20.46 9.36
C ILE A 50 5.71 -20.11 8.82
N ASN A 51 4.82 -19.61 9.68
CA ASN A 51 3.45 -19.28 9.32
C ASN A 51 3.31 -17.82 8.90
N LEU A 52 2.60 -17.57 7.81
CA LEU A 52 2.22 -16.21 7.41
C LEU A 52 1.25 -15.62 8.44
N PRO A 53 1.53 -14.40 8.97
CA PRO A 53 0.57 -13.70 9.82
C PRO A 53 -0.75 -13.49 9.09
N TYR A 54 -1.86 -13.58 9.83
CA TYR A 54 -3.19 -13.39 9.27
C TYR A 54 -3.35 -12.00 8.62
N TYR A 55 -2.85 -10.94 9.26
CA TYR A 55 -2.91 -9.59 8.67
C TYR A 55 -2.17 -9.47 7.33
N VAL A 56 -1.12 -10.26 7.11
CA VAL A 56 -0.39 -10.31 5.83
C VAL A 56 -1.23 -11.00 4.77
N LYS A 57 -1.87 -12.12 5.11
CA LYS A 57 -2.79 -12.83 4.19
C LYS A 57 -3.92 -11.92 3.73
N CYS A 58 -4.58 -11.21 4.64
CA CYS A 58 -5.63 -10.25 4.30
C CYS A 58 -5.14 -9.18 3.32
N TYR A 59 -3.93 -8.66 3.52
CA TYR A 59 -3.36 -7.65 2.65
C TYR A 59 -3.07 -8.22 1.26
N LEU A 60 -2.41 -9.38 1.19
CA LEU A 60 -2.10 -10.03 -0.08
C LEU A 60 -3.38 -10.32 -0.89
N LEU A 61 -4.45 -10.82 -0.25
CA LEU A 61 -5.74 -11.06 -0.91
C LEU A 61 -6.41 -9.79 -1.44
N GLU A 62 -6.27 -8.66 -0.75
CA GLU A 62 -6.76 -7.41 -1.32
C GLU A 62 -5.90 -6.98 -2.52
N LEU A 63 -4.58 -7.14 -2.45
CA LEU A 63 -3.68 -6.74 -3.54
C LEU A 63 -3.86 -7.56 -4.82
N THR A 64 -4.25 -8.84 -4.73
CA THR A 64 -4.57 -9.65 -5.94
C THR A 64 -5.78 -9.14 -6.71
N ARG A 65 -6.60 -8.25 -6.12
CA ARG A 65 -7.70 -7.58 -6.83
C ARG A 65 -7.25 -6.36 -7.64
N HIS A 66 -6.08 -5.80 -7.33
CA HIS A 66 -5.57 -4.54 -7.87
C HIS A 66 -4.35 -4.71 -8.77
N PHE A 67 -3.69 -5.87 -8.72
CA PHE A 67 -2.52 -6.19 -9.55
C PHE A 67 -2.71 -7.52 -10.27
N ASN A 68 -2.20 -7.63 -11.50
CA ASN A 68 -2.24 -8.89 -12.25
C ASN A 68 -1.25 -9.91 -11.71
N GLU A 69 -0.10 -9.45 -11.23
CA GLU A 69 0.93 -10.27 -10.60
C GLU A 69 1.24 -9.77 -9.19
N LEU A 70 1.38 -10.70 -8.24
CA LEU A 70 1.76 -10.38 -6.88
C LEU A 70 2.93 -11.26 -6.46
N VAL A 71 3.97 -10.64 -5.92
CA VAL A 71 5.17 -11.33 -5.43
C VAL A 71 5.38 -10.97 -3.96
N LEU A 72 5.26 -11.97 -3.10
CA LEU A 72 5.61 -11.89 -1.70
C LEU A 72 7.13 -12.01 -1.53
N LEU A 73 7.75 -10.96 -1.02
CA LEU A 73 9.17 -10.89 -0.68
C LEU A 73 9.35 -11.13 0.83
N THR A 74 10.18 -12.11 1.18
CA THR A 74 10.54 -12.39 2.58
C THR A 74 12.04 -12.54 2.73
N ASN A 75 12.54 -12.56 3.96
CA ASN A 75 13.85 -13.14 4.23
C ASN A 75 13.89 -14.64 3.84
N LYS A 76 15.07 -15.16 3.52
CA LYS A 76 15.32 -16.60 3.36
C LYS A 76 14.86 -17.33 4.63
N LYS A 77 13.89 -18.24 4.47
CA LYS A 77 13.32 -19.08 5.53
C LYS A 77 12.46 -20.19 4.96
N GLU A 78 12.02 -21.09 5.83
CA GLU A 78 10.96 -22.06 5.54
C GLU A 78 9.57 -21.41 5.63
N MET A 79 8.65 -21.92 4.84
CA MET A 79 7.24 -21.54 4.82
C MET A 79 6.40 -22.79 5.06
N SER A 80 5.34 -22.68 5.86
CA SER A 80 4.44 -23.81 6.12
C SER A 80 3.78 -24.30 4.83
N VAL A 81 3.48 -25.61 4.74
CA VAL A 81 2.78 -26.19 3.59
C VAL A 81 1.41 -25.52 3.38
N ILE A 82 0.70 -25.23 4.47
CA ILE A 82 -0.60 -24.55 4.44
C ILE A 82 -0.47 -23.17 3.78
N ASP A 83 0.60 -22.43 4.09
CA ASP A 83 0.84 -21.11 3.51
C ASP A 83 1.34 -21.18 2.07
N LEU A 84 2.15 -22.17 1.71
CA LEU A 84 2.52 -22.41 0.33
C LEU A 84 1.29 -22.73 -0.53
N THR A 85 0.39 -23.58 -0.04
CA THR A 85 -0.89 -23.87 -0.70
C THR A 85 -1.76 -22.61 -0.80
N PHE A 86 -1.82 -21.79 0.25
CA PHE A 86 -2.54 -20.51 0.21
C PHE A 86 -1.99 -19.58 -0.88
N LEU A 87 -0.66 -19.44 -1.00
CA LEU A 87 -0.05 -18.59 -2.02
C LEU A 87 -0.34 -19.10 -3.44
N ASP A 88 -0.21 -20.42 -3.66
CA ASP A 88 -0.50 -21.06 -4.95
C ASP A 88 -1.96 -20.88 -5.38
N GLN A 89 -2.92 -21.13 -4.46
CA GLN A 89 -4.36 -20.96 -4.70
C GLN A 89 -4.76 -19.55 -5.13
N HIS A 90 -4.00 -18.53 -4.73
CA HIS A 90 -4.26 -17.14 -5.05
C HIS A 90 -3.26 -16.57 -6.08
N THR A 91 -2.46 -17.44 -6.71
CA THR A 91 -1.48 -17.07 -7.75
C THR A 91 -0.47 -16.03 -7.26
N ILE A 92 -0.05 -16.15 -6.00
CA ILE A 92 0.93 -15.27 -5.37
C ILE A 92 2.29 -15.94 -5.44
N GLN A 93 3.25 -15.30 -6.11
CA GLN A 93 4.62 -15.78 -6.19
C GLN A 93 5.34 -15.53 -4.86
N TRP A 94 6.21 -16.45 -4.45
CA TRP A 94 7.05 -16.27 -3.27
C TRP A 94 8.52 -16.16 -3.67
N MET A 95 9.17 -15.07 -3.25
CA MET A 95 10.59 -14.84 -3.49
C MET A 95 11.34 -14.62 -2.16
N PRO A 96 11.91 -15.67 -1.56
CA PRO A 96 12.81 -15.52 -0.42
C PRO A 96 14.13 -14.85 -0.85
N CYS A 97 14.51 -13.81 -0.12
CA CYS A 97 15.69 -12.97 -0.39
C CYS A 97 16.64 -12.91 0.81
N GLU A 98 17.89 -12.56 0.55
CA GLU A 98 18.81 -12.22 1.64
C GLU A 98 18.33 -10.98 2.38
N ASN A 99 18.39 -11.04 3.71
CA ASN A 99 17.98 -9.95 4.59
C ASN A 99 19.05 -8.84 4.63
N LYS A 100 19.17 -8.12 3.52
CA LYS A 100 20.09 -6.99 3.34
C LYS A 100 19.37 -5.83 2.68
N GLY A 101 19.54 -4.64 3.25
CA GLY A 101 18.99 -3.38 2.73
C GLY A 101 17.52 -3.10 3.03
N PHE A 102 16.94 -3.77 4.04
CA PHE A 102 15.54 -3.61 4.42
C PHE A 102 14.59 -3.81 3.22
N ASP A 103 13.42 -3.18 3.23
CA ASP A 103 12.41 -3.34 2.17
C ASP A 103 12.90 -2.83 0.82
N PHE A 104 13.59 -1.69 0.77
CA PHE A 104 14.19 -1.14 -0.45
C PHE A 104 15.21 -2.10 -1.07
N GLY A 105 16.03 -2.75 -0.25
CA GLY A 105 16.97 -3.78 -0.70
C GLY A 105 16.28 -5.06 -1.17
N MET A 106 15.05 -5.36 -0.74
CA MET A 106 14.25 -6.46 -1.30
C MET A 106 13.61 -6.07 -2.63
N TRP A 107 13.06 -4.86 -2.72
CA TRP A 107 12.51 -4.33 -3.97
C TRP A 107 13.57 -4.17 -5.06
N TYR A 108 14.77 -3.72 -4.72
CA TYR A 108 15.89 -3.67 -5.67
C TYR A 108 16.20 -5.06 -6.24
N LYS A 109 16.32 -6.09 -5.39
CA LYS A 109 16.54 -7.48 -5.86
C LYS A 109 15.40 -7.98 -6.74
N ALA A 110 14.16 -7.56 -6.47
CA ALA A 110 13.03 -7.87 -7.32
C ALA A 110 13.14 -7.17 -8.69
N PHE A 111 13.53 -5.90 -8.71
CA PHE A 111 13.76 -5.14 -9.95
C PHE A 111 14.87 -5.74 -10.81
N GLU A 112 15.88 -6.36 -10.20
CA GLU A 112 16.94 -7.07 -10.94
C GLU A 112 16.47 -8.42 -11.51
N LYS A 113 15.44 -9.03 -10.92
CA LYS A 113 14.97 -10.37 -11.32
C LYS A 113 13.81 -10.34 -12.31
N TYR A 114 12.93 -9.35 -12.19
CA TYR A 114 11.72 -9.24 -13.02
C TYR A 114 11.93 -8.23 -14.15
N PRO A 115 11.35 -8.44 -15.34
CA PRO A 115 11.42 -7.49 -16.44
C PRO A 115 10.44 -6.33 -16.18
N ILE A 116 10.79 -5.46 -15.23
CA ILE A 116 9.91 -4.37 -14.74
C ILE A 116 9.42 -3.44 -15.85
N GLU A 117 10.18 -3.30 -16.93
CA GLU A 117 9.84 -2.43 -18.07
C GLU A 117 8.66 -2.96 -18.91
N ASP A 118 8.30 -4.24 -18.75
CA ASP A 118 7.13 -4.84 -19.39
C ASP A 118 5.81 -4.46 -18.69
N TYR A 119 5.89 -3.83 -17.52
CA TYR A 119 4.73 -3.46 -16.71
C TYR A 119 4.40 -1.99 -16.90
N GLN A 120 3.11 -1.68 -16.82
CA GLN A 120 2.62 -0.30 -16.84
C GLN A 120 2.37 0.25 -15.44
N GLN A 121 2.33 -0.62 -14.44
CA GLN A 121 2.21 -0.24 -13.04
C GLN A 121 2.99 -1.21 -12.16
N VAL A 122 3.79 -0.65 -11.24
CA VAL A 122 4.50 -1.42 -10.22
C VAL A 122 4.10 -0.92 -8.84
N GLY A 123 3.66 -1.84 -7.98
CA GLY A 123 3.42 -1.60 -6.56
C GLY A 123 4.61 -1.99 -5.70
N LEU A 124 5.05 -1.10 -4.81
CA LEU A 124 5.99 -1.43 -3.72
C LEU A 124 5.25 -1.26 -2.38
N MET A 125 5.00 -2.37 -1.70
CA MET A 125 4.25 -2.36 -0.43
C MET A 125 4.99 -3.17 0.62
N ASN A 126 4.79 -2.85 1.89
CA ASN A 126 5.34 -3.64 2.97
C ASN A 126 4.35 -3.84 4.13
N ASP A 127 4.75 -4.72 5.04
CA ASP A 127 3.95 -5.13 6.19
C ASP A 127 4.09 -4.23 7.43
N SER A 128 4.59 -3.00 7.25
CA SER A 128 4.65 -1.99 8.31
C SER A 128 3.26 -1.55 8.78
N CYS A 129 2.25 -1.74 7.94
CA CYS A 129 0.85 -1.42 8.21
C CYS A 129 -0.04 -2.67 8.12
N ILE A 130 -1.12 -2.65 8.89
CA ILE A 130 -2.22 -3.61 8.85
C ILE A 130 -3.32 -2.98 7.99
N LEU A 131 -3.77 -3.71 6.98
CA LEU A 131 -4.93 -3.36 6.17
C LEU A 131 -6.21 -3.82 6.86
N PHE A 132 -7.15 -2.89 7.06
CA PHE A 132 -8.45 -3.20 7.67
C PHE A 132 -9.65 -2.80 6.80
N ARG A 133 -9.41 -2.16 5.65
CA ARG A 133 -10.45 -1.70 4.72
C ARG A 133 -9.98 -1.87 3.28
N SER A 134 -10.90 -2.04 2.34
CA SER A 134 -10.59 -2.16 0.92
C SER A 134 -9.81 -0.97 0.36
N LEU A 135 -8.95 -1.29 -0.62
CA LEU A 135 -8.13 -0.36 -1.38
C LEU A 135 -8.84 0.16 -2.63
N ASP A 136 -10.09 -0.25 -2.90
CA ASP A 136 -10.86 0.17 -4.10
C ASP A 136 -10.85 1.70 -4.29
N ARG A 137 -11.10 2.47 -3.21
CA ARG A 137 -11.06 3.94 -3.26
C ARG A 137 -9.64 4.48 -3.47
N VAL A 138 -8.64 3.81 -2.92
CA VAL A 138 -7.23 4.22 -3.03
C VAL A 138 -6.79 4.11 -4.49
N PHE A 139 -6.96 2.94 -5.11
CA PHE A 139 -6.61 2.74 -6.51
C PHE A 139 -7.44 3.60 -7.46
N ALA A 140 -8.75 3.72 -7.23
CA ALA A 140 -9.58 4.63 -8.02
C ALA A 140 -9.16 6.11 -7.95
N THR A 141 -8.49 6.52 -6.86
CA THR A 141 -7.90 7.86 -6.75
C THR A 141 -6.58 7.96 -7.50
N ILE A 142 -5.72 6.94 -7.35
CA ILE A 142 -4.43 6.87 -8.05
C ILE A 142 -4.64 6.89 -9.56
N ASP A 143 -5.55 6.07 -10.08
CA ASP A 143 -5.84 5.97 -11.52
C ASP A 143 -6.31 7.30 -12.15
N LYS A 144 -6.93 8.18 -11.35
CA LYS A 144 -7.44 9.50 -11.79
C LYS A 144 -6.46 10.64 -11.55
N SER A 145 -5.35 10.40 -10.85
CA SER A 145 -4.48 11.46 -10.34
C SER A 145 -3.47 11.98 -11.37
N GLY A 146 -3.06 11.16 -12.33
CA GLY A 146 -1.94 11.44 -13.23
C GLY A 146 -0.56 11.35 -12.57
N TRP A 147 -0.46 10.88 -11.32
CA TRP A 147 0.82 10.72 -10.64
C TRP A 147 1.65 9.58 -11.24
N ASP A 148 2.95 9.86 -11.39
CA ASP A 148 3.95 8.90 -11.85
C ASP A 148 4.53 8.06 -10.70
N TYR A 149 4.57 8.64 -9.51
CA TYR A 149 5.02 7.99 -8.29
C TYR A 149 4.19 8.48 -7.12
N CYS A 150 3.41 7.61 -6.49
CA CYS A 150 2.54 8.04 -5.41
C CYS A 150 2.52 7.08 -4.24
N GLY A 151 2.33 7.64 -3.06
CA GLY A 151 2.07 6.87 -1.85
C GLY A 151 0.62 6.94 -1.41
N ILE A 152 0.25 6.14 -0.41
CA ILE A 152 -1.07 6.30 0.20
C ILE A 152 -1.12 7.52 1.14
N LEU A 153 0.01 7.90 1.72
CA LEU A 153 0.16 9.03 2.65
C LEU A 153 1.55 9.64 2.46
N ASP A 154 1.65 10.97 2.48
CA ASP A 154 2.93 11.67 2.45
C ASP A 154 3.37 12.20 3.82
N SER A 155 4.60 12.67 3.88
CA SER A 155 5.20 13.29 5.05
C SER A 155 6.15 14.41 4.61
N ILE A 156 6.30 15.41 5.48
CA ILE A 156 7.31 16.47 5.36
C ILE A 156 8.32 16.47 6.51
N GLU A 157 8.25 15.50 7.42
CA GLU A 157 9.02 15.49 8.67
C GLU A 157 10.54 15.64 8.47
N LEU A 158 11.08 15.03 7.40
CA LEU A 158 12.48 15.11 7.02
C LEU A 158 12.68 15.75 5.63
N GLY A 159 11.61 16.30 5.05
CA GLY A 159 11.50 16.68 3.64
C GLY A 159 10.31 15.99 2.99
N TYR A 160 9.74 16.60 1.93
CA TYR A 160 8.57 16.04 1.26
C TYR A 160 8.89 14.68 0.62
N HIS A 161 8.12 13.65 0.98
CA HIS A 161 8.16 12.33 0.35
C HIS A 161 6.85 11.56 0.61
N PRO A 162 6.40 10.73 -0.35
CA PRO A 162 5.42 9.69 -0.07
C PRO A 162 6.01 8.62 0.86
N GLN A 163 5.22 8.12 1.81
CA GLN A 163 5.67 7.10 2.74
C GLN A 163 5.83 5.73 2.05
N SER A 164 7.00 5.11 2.23
CA SER A 164 7.45 3.93 1.49
C SER A 164 6.65 2.64 1.71
N TYR A 165 5.81 2.54 2.76
CA TYR A 165 5.06 1.32 3.05
C TYR A 165 3.93 1.02 2.04
N PHE A 166 3.58 2.00 1.21
CA PHE A 166 2.64 1.83 0.11
C PHE A 166 3.01 2.82 -0.99
N ILE A 167 3.56 2.31 -2.10
CA ILE A 167 3.95 3.09 -3.27
C ILE A 167 3.37 2.43 -4.52
N VAL A 168 2.85 3.25 -5.43
CA VAL A 168 2.45 2.85 -6.79
C VAL A 168 3.22 3.71 -7.78
N ILE A 169 3.81 3.05 -8.77
CA ILE A 169 4.69 3.63 -9.79
C ILE A 169 4.02 3.42 -11.15
N SER A 170 3.82 4.51 -11.90
CA SER A 170 3.33 4.45 -13.28
C SER A 170 4.45 4.05 -14.24
N GLN A 171 4.07 3.60 -15.44
CA GLN A 171 5.00 3.22 -16.51
C GLN A 171 6.12 4.25 -16.74
N LYS A 172 5.79 5.54 -16.68
CA LYS A 172 6.75 6.62 -16.91
C LYS A 172 7.88 6.64 -15.89
N ALA A 173 7.61 6.29 -14.64
CA ALA A 173 8.59 6.34 -13.56
C ALA A 173 9.31 5.00 -13.31
N ILE A 174 8.79 3.85 -13.79
CA ILE A 174 9.38 2.52 -13.51
C ILE A 174 10.87 2.47 -13.87
N SER A 175 11.22 2.86 -15.09
CA SER A 175 12.62 2.84 -15.55
C SER A 175 13.53 3.79 -14.76
N LEU A 176 12.99 4.92 -14.29
CA LEU A 176 13.71 5.90 -13.48
C LEU A 176 13.97 5.34 -12.08
N VAL A 177 12.97 4.71 -11.45
CA VAL A 177 13.15 4.02 -10.16
C VAL A 177 14.17 2.90 -10.30
N GLY A 178 14.11 2.10 -11.36
CA GLY A 178 15.09 1.05 -11.64
C GLY A 178 16.51 1.58 -11.81
N LYS A 179 16.70 2.68 -12.55
CA LYS A 179 18.00 3.37 -12.66
C LYS A 179 18.49 3.88 -11.31
N TYR A 180 17.62 4.48 -10.51
CA TYR A 180 17.98 4.99 -9.18
C TYR A 180 18.40 3.86 -8.24
N PHE A 181 17.69 2.73 -8.24
CA PHE A 181 18.06 1.55 -7.47
C PHE A 181 19.43 1.00 -7.89
N LYS A 182 19.71 0.91 -9.21
CA LYS A 182 21.02 0.49 -9.71
C LYS A 182 22.16 1.44 -9.34
N GLN A 183 21.90 2.74 -9.33
CA GLN A 183 22.89 3.76 -8.96
C GLN A 183 23.26 3.70 -7.48
N ASN A 184 22.29 3.47 -6.59
CA ASN A 184 22.50 3.56 -5.14
C ASN A 184 22.76 2.20 -4.48
N GLY A 185 22.28 1.11 -5.06
CA GLY A 185 22.52 -0.25 -4.59
C GLY A 185 21.99 -0.56 -3.19
N ILE A 186 22.46 -1.64 -2.56
CA ILE A 186 21.95 -2.05 -1.25
C ILE A 186 22.59 -1.19 -0.15
N ILE A 187 21.76 -0.51 0.65
CA ILE A 187 22.19 0.29 1.80
C ILE A 187 21.78 -0.40 3.10
N GLU A 188 22.74 -0.71 3.97
CA GLU A 188 22.48 -1.44 5.23
C GLU A 188 22.23 -0.53 6.45
N ASP A 189 22.52 0.77 6.33
CA ASP A 189 22.26 1.75 7.38
C ASP A 189 20.85 2.36 7.26
N PHE A 190 20.10 2.37 8.36
CA PHE A 190 18.68 2.76 8.36
C PHE A 190 18.45 4.25 8.04
N GLU A 191 19.28 5.15 8.58
CA GLU A 191 19.14 6.60 8.33
C GLU A 191 19.51 6.93 6.87
N ASN A 192 20.55 6.26 6.36
CA ASN A 192 20.93 6.35 4.95
C ASN A 192 19.86 5.78 4.01
N VAL A 193 19.10 4.76 4.43
CA VAL A 193 17.96 4.26 3.64
C VAL A 193 16.87 5.30 3.53
N ILE A 194 16.49 5.96 4.62
CA ILE A 194 15.44 7.00 4.55
C ILE A 194 15.89 8.16 3.66
N THR A 195 17.11 8.67 3.91
CA THR A 195 17.62 9.84 3.18
C THR A 195 17.83 9.56 1.70
N THR A 196 18.38 8.40 1.33
CA THR A 196 18.58 8.02 -0.07
C THR A 196 17.27 7.59 -0.74
N TYR A 197 16.52 6.67 -0.14
CA TYR A 197 15.41 6.03 -0.84
C TYR A 197 14.06 6.69 -0.65
N GLU A 198 13.74 7.26 0.51
CA GLU A 198 12.46 7.97 0.64
C GLU A 198 12.57 9.38 0.07
N ILE A 199 13.58 10.13 0.52
CA ILE A 199 13.74 11.54 0.14
C ILE A 199 14.48 11.67 -1.20
N GLY A 200 15.63 11.00 -1.34
CA GLY A 200 16.48 11.11 -2.52
C GLY A 200 15.79 10.63 -3.79
N LEU A 201 15.08 9.50 -3.74
CA LEU A 201 14.29 9.00 -4.88
C LEU A 201 13.19 9.98 -5.28
N SER A 202 12.46 10.55 -4.30
CA SER A 202 11.41 11.53 -4.58
C SER A 202 11.97 12.77 -5.27
N LYS A 203 13.12 13.29 -4.81
CA LYS A 203 13.80 14.42 -5.46
C LYS A 203 14.26 14.09 -6.87
N TYR A 204 14.91 12.94 -7.03
CA TYR A 204 15.37 12.45 -8.33
C TYR A 204 14.24 12.37 -9.35
N LEU A 205 13.07 11.83 -8.96
CA LEU A 205 11.91 11.73 -9.83
C LEU A 205 11.34 13.11 -10.21
N VAL A 206 11.26 14.06 -9.27
CA VAL A 206 10.83 15.45 -9.57
C VAL A 206 11.79 16.11 -10.56
N GLU A 207 13.10 15.96 -10.36
CA GLU A 207 14.14 16.47 -11.28
C GLU A 207 14.03 15.87 -12.69
N HIS A 208 13.45 14.67 -12.81
CA HIS A 208 13.16 13.99 -14.08
C HIS A 208 11.72 14.23 -14.57
N ASN A 209 11.05 15.28 -14.09
CA ASN A 209 9.70 15.69 -14.50
C ASN A 209 8.60 14.66 -14.22
N CYS A 210 8.76 13.82 -13.20
CA CYS A 210 7.68 12.96 -12.71
C CYS A 210 6.73 13.73 -11.79
N GLN A 211 5.44 13.45 -11.92
CA GLN A 211 4.44 13.93 -10.97
C GLN A 211 4.41 13.01 -9.74
N ILE A 212 4.60 13.58 -8.55
CA ILE A 212 4.59 12.85 -7.29
C ILE A 212 3.39 13.29 -6.46
N GLY A 213 2.77 12.35 -5.74
CA GLY A 213 1.65 12.68 -4.85
C GLY A 213 1.34 11.62 -3.81
N ALA A 214 0.26 11.86 -3.07
CA ALA A 214 -0.29 10.90 -2.13
C ALA A 214 -1.81 11.00 -2.05
N VAL A 215 -2.47 9.86 -1.82
CA VAL A 215 -3.94 9.78 -1.71
C VAL A 215 -4.48 10.55 -0.50
N TYR A 216 -3.74 10.53 0.60
CA TYR A 216 -4.00 11.34 1.80
C TYR A 216 -2.82 12.28 2.00
N ASN A 217 -3.08 13.58 2.16
CA ASN A 217 -2.02 14.58 2.24
C ASN A 217 -1.81 15.08 3.67
N TYR A 218 -0.56 15.32 4.08
CA TYR A 218 -0.21 15.92 5.37
C TYR A 218 -0.90 17.27 5.61
N THR A 219 -1.15 18.04 4.54
CA THR A 219 -1.85 19.32 4.58
C THR A 219 -3.31 19.17 5.03
N ASP A 220 -4.00 18.11 4.61
CA ASP A 220 -5.40 17.82 4.99
C ASP A 220 -5.55 17.63 6.52
N PHE A 221 -4.46 17.26 7.19
CA PHE A 221 -4.44 16.99 8.63
C PHE A 221 -3.65 18.03 9.45
N ALA A 222 -3.16 19.09 8.79
CA ALA A 222 -2.32 20.13 9.38
C ALA A 222 -1.18 19.54 10.25
N CYS A 223 -0.41 18.61 9.68
CA CYS A 223 0.58 17.83 10.41
C CYS A 223 1.96 17.92 9.78
N ASN A 224 2.92 18.45 10.53
CA ASN A 224 4.32 18.57 10.10
C ASN A 224 5.19 17.38 10.56
N LEU A 225 4.57 16.36 11.12
CA LEU A 225 5.18 15.11 11.61
C LEU A 225 4.55 13.93 10.87
N ASN A 226 4.96 12.71 11.17
CA ASN A 226 4.34 11.52 10.58
C ASN A 226 2.84 11.38 10.95
N CYS A 227 1.97 11.69 9.98
CA CYS A 227 0.51 11.57 10.11
C CYS A 227 0.06 10.18 10.55
N SER A 228 0.79 9.12 10.17
CA SER A 228 0.47 7.73 10.51
C SER A 228 0.42 7.45 12.01
N PHE A 229 1.06 8.31 12.81
CA PHE A 229 1.02 8.27 14.27
C PHE A 229 0.23 9.43 14.85
N HIS A 230 0.57 10.65 14.42
CA HIS A 230 0.06 11.88 15.05
C HIS A 230 -1.40 12.20 14.69
N LYS A 231 -1.91 11.66 13.58
CA LYS A 231 -3.25 11.94 13.04
C LYS A 231 -4.02 10.66 12.70
N ILE A 232 -3.63 9.54 13.31
CA ILE A 232 -4.21 8.23 12.96
C ILE A 232 -5.72 8.15 13.22
N LYS A 233 -6.25 8.85 14.24
CA LYS A 233 -7.69 8.85 14.54
C LYS A 233 -8.47 9.61 13.46
N GLU A 234 -7.92 10.73 13.01
CA GLU A 234 -8.45 11.57 11.94
C GLU A 234 -8.37 10.84 10.59
N LEU A 235 -7.24 10.19 10.30
CA LEU A 235 -7.06 9.34 9.12
C LEU A 235 -8.11 8.22 9.07
N ILE A 236 -8.31 7.47 10.16
CA ILE A 236 -9.32 6.39 10.21
C ILE A 236 -10.73 6.96 9.92
N LYS A 237 -11.08 8.12 10.50
CA LYS A 237 -12.36 8.78 10.25
C LYS A 237 -12.50 9.29 8.82
N ALA A 238 -11.42 9.74 8.19
CA ALA A 238 -11.39 10.15 6.78
C ALA A 238 -11.48 8.96 5.81
N GLY A 239 -11.39 7.73 6.33
CA GLY A 239 -11.52 6.51 5.57
C GLY A 239 -10.19 5.86 5.16
N PHE A 240 -9.08 6.29 5.75
CA PHE A 240 -7.76 5.70 5.57
C PHE A 240 -7.80 4.20 5.90
N PRO A 241 -7.27 3.31 5.03
CA PRO A 241 -7.49 1.86 5.15
C PRO A 241 -6.42 1.12 5.97
N LEU A 242 -5.40 1.83 6.44
CA LEU A 242 -4.20 1.25 7.05
C LEU A 242 -3.98 1.75 8.49
N ILE A 243 -3.39 0.90 9.34
CA ILE A 243 -2.85 1.32 10.64
C ILE A 243 -1.46 0.75 10.83
N LYS A 244 -0.51 1.55 11.35
CA LYS A 244 0.84 1.07 11.62
C LYS A 244 0.80 -0.13 12.57
N LYS A 245 1.40 -1.25 12.17
CA LYS A 245 1.55 -2.48 12.96
C LYS A 245 2.14 -2.21 14.35
N LYS A 246 3.03 -1.22 14.42
CA LYS A 246 3.66 -0.73 15.66
C LYS A 246 2.65 -0.22 16.70
N ILE A 247 1.55 0.38 16.24
CA ILE A 247 0.47 0.88 17.11
C ILE A 247 -0.25 -0.27 17.82
N ILE A 248 -0.50 -1.35 17.09
CA ILE A 248 -1.18 -2.54 17.61
C ILE A 248 -0.25 -3.41 18.45
N SER A 249 0.97 -3.67 17.97
CA SER A 249 1.98 -4.48 18.67
C SER A 249 2.63 -3.77 19.87
N ARG A 250 2.51 -2.44 19.95
CA ARG A 250 3.04 -1.59 21.03
C ARG A 250 4.55 -1.67 21.21
N ASN A 251 5.28 -2.00 20.14
CA ASN A 251 6.73 -2.12 20.16
C ASN A 251 7.39 -0.77 19.81
N TYR A 252 7.63 0.10 20.79
CA TYR A 252 8.23 1.42 20.58
C TYR A 252 9.63 1.50 21.20
N ARG A 253 10.54 2.23 20.54
CA ARG A 253 11.80 2.66 21.16
C ARG A 253 11.52 3.73 22.21
N ARG A 254 12.42 3.89 23.17
CA ARG A 254 12.26 4.88 24.26
C ARG A 254 12.06 6.30 23.76
N SER A 255 12.90 6.76 22.83
CA SER A 255 12.79 8.10 22.24
C SER A 255 11.44 8.34 21.54
N GLU A 256 10.90 7.32 20.88
CA GLU A 256 9.59 7.41 20.23
C GLU A 256 8.46 7.55 21.25
N ILE A 257 8.53 6.85 22.39
CA ILE A 257 7.55 6.98 23.46
C ILE A 257 7.56 8.42 23.99
N GLU A 258 8.74 8.99 24.23
CA GLU A 258 8.89 10.36 24.72
C GLU A 258 8.28 11.38 23.74
N ASN A 259 8.59 11.25 22.44
CA ASN A 259 8.05 12.11 21.39
C ASN A 259 6.52 11.97 21.26
N LEU A 260 6.00 10.75 21.19
CA LEU A 260 4.56 10.50 21.05
C LEU A 260 3.77 10.90 22.31
N ALA A 261 4.32 10.68 23.50
CA ALA A 261 3.68 11.09 24.75
C ALA A 261 3.57 12.62 24.86
N SER A 262 4.56 13.36 24.35
CA SER A 262 4.56 14.84 24.39
C SER A 262 3.36 15.47 23.66
N VAL A 263 2.80 14.77 22.69
CA VAL A 263 1.64 15.20 21.88
C VAL A 263 0.33 14.51 22.29
N GLY A 264 0.31 13.80 23.43
CA GLY A 264 -0.90 13.14 23.92
C GLY A 264 -1.31 11.90 23.13
N PHE A 265 -0.36 11.21 22.47
CA PHE A 265 -0.64 9.97 21.74
C PHE A 265 -1.23 8.89 22.67
N ASP A 266 -2.25 8.18 22.18
CA ASP A 266 -2.88 7.09 22.94
C ASP A 266 -2.13 5.78 22.69
N PHE A 267 -1.48 5.20 23.70
CA PHE A 267 -0.75 3.94 23.55
C PHE A 267 -1.62 2.68 23.71
N ARG A 268 -2.94 2.83 23.90
CA ARG A 268 -3.87 1.71 24.08
C ARG A 268 -4.37 1.22 22.72
N ALA A 269 -3.78 0.13 22.23
CA ALA A 269 -4.18 -0.51 20.97
C ALA A 269 -5.70 -0.74 20.84
N LYS A 270 -6.36 -1.16 21.94
CA LYS A 270 -7.82 -1.38 21.99
C LYS A 270 -8.63 -0.17 21.51
N ASN A 271 -8.18 1.05 21.80
CA ASN A 271 -8.92 2.25 21.42
C ASN A 271 -8.92 2.47 19.90
N TYR A 272 -7.82 2.14 19.22
CA TYR A 272 -7.76 2.20 17.77
C TYR A 272 -8.52 1.05 17.12
N LEU A 273 -8.44 -0.16 17.67
CA LEU A 273 -9.23 -1.30 17.17
C LEU A 273 -10.73 -1.02 17.27
N ASN A 274 -11.20 -0.52 18.42
CA ASN A 274 -12.60 -0.11 18.59
C ASN A 274 -12.99 1.02 17.62
N LEU A 275 -12.09 1.98 17.36
CA LEU A 275 -12.36 3.06 16.39
C LEU A 275 -12.49 2.49 14.97
N ILE A 276 -11.60 1.59 14.57
CA ILE A 276 -11.63 0.91 13.28
C ILE A 276 -12.94 0.12 13.12
N GLU A 277 -13.31 -0.71 14.10
CA GLU A 277 -14.57 -1.47 14.07
C GLU A 277 -15.78 -0.53 13.93
N ASN A 278 -15.83 0.54 14.73
CA ASN A 278 -16.96 1.48 14.72
C ASN A 278 -17.09 2.25 13.41
N CYS A 279 -15.97 2.68 12.82
CA CYS A 279 -15.97 3.41 11.54
C CYS A 279 -16.21 2.50 10.33
N ASN A 280 -16.06 1.18 10.46
CA ASN A 280 -16.06 0.24 9.33
C ASN A 280 -16.99 -0.97 9.54
N LYS A 281 -18.05 -0.87 10.35
CA LYS A 281 -18.90 -2.01 10.76
C LYS A 281 -19.34 -2.96 9.64
N ASN A 282 -19.58 -2.44 8.43
CA ASN A 282 -20.04 -3.22 7.28
C ASN A 282 -18.99 -3.37 6.16
N SER A 283 -17.76 -2.90 6.38
CA SER A 283 -16.71 -2.87 5.36
C SER A 283 -15.33 -3.25 5.91
N LEU A 284 -15.29 -3.90 7.08
CA LEU A 284 -14.06 -4.33 7.73
C LEU A 284 -13.52 -5.56 6.98
N LEU A 285 -12.30 -5.46 6.47
CA LEU A 285 -11.66 -6.57 5.77
C LEU A 285 -11.03 -7.62 6.70
N ILE A 286 -10.84 -7.26 7.97
CA ILE A 286 -10.05 -8.04 8.91
C ILE A 286 -10.89 -8.57 10.06
N ASP A 287 -10.73 -9.85 10.37
CA ASP A 287 -11.32 -10.48 11.55
C ASP A 287 -10.49 -10.13 12.79
N MET A 288 -11.15 -9.52 13.77
CA MET A 288 -10.48 -8.97 14.96
C MET A 288 -9.97 -10.05 15.94
N PRO A 289 -10.72 -11.13 16.22
CA PRO A 289 -10.17 -12.31 16.89
C PRO A 289 -8.90 -12.87 16.23
N LEU A 290 -8.91 -13.09 14.91
CA LEU A 290 -7.74 -13.62 14.19
C LEU A 290 -6.57 -12.64 14.22
N LEU A 291 -6.82 -11.34 14.05
CA LEU A 291 -5.79 -10.30 14.18
C LEU A 291 -5.14 -10.29 15.56
N LYS A 292 -5.92 -10.48 16.64
CA LYS A 292 -5.37 -10.53 18.00
C LYS A 292 -4.44 -11.73 18.16
N ASN A 293 -4.73 -12.87 17.53
CA ASN A 293 -3.89 -14.06 17.58
C ASN A 293 -2.49 -13.81 17.00
N ASP A 294 -2.37 -12.99 15.93
CA ASP A 294 -1.06 -12.61 15.38
C ASP A 294 -0.14 -11.88 16.38
N PHE A 295 -0.72 -11.25 17.41
CA PHE A 295 0.03 -10.45 18.40
C PHE A 295 0.05 -11.05 19.81
N ASN A 296 -0.67 -12.15 20.06
CA ASN A 296 -0.81 -12.73 21.40
C ASN A 296 0.54 -13.22 21.99
N ASP A 297 1.44 -13.76 21.17
CA ASP A 297 2.78 -14.19 21.64
C ASP A 297 3.69 -13.02 22.03
N LYS A 298 3.46 -11.82 21.47
CA LYS A 298 4.27 -10.62 21.75
C LYS A 298 3.76 -9.82 22.95
N LEU A 299 2.50 -9.99 23.35
CA LEU A 299 1.90 -9.31 24.50
C LEU A 299 2.40 -9.84 25.86
N ILE A 300 2.90 -11.07 25.92
CA ILE A 300 3.41 -11.71 27.14
C ILE A 300 4.68 -11.00 27.65
N ASN A 301 5.58 -10.59 26.75
CA ASN A 301 6.83 -9.90 27.11
C ASN A 301 6.63 -8.47 27.69
N LEU A 302 5.45 -7.87 27.50
CA LEU A 302 5.18 -6.51 27.95
C LEU A 302 4.66 -6.44 29.40
N LYS A 303 4.19 -7.56 29.98
CA LYS A 303 3.77 -7.61 31.39
C LYS A 303 4.91 -7.31 32.37
N LEU A 304 6.17 -7.49 31.94
CA LEU A 304 7.36 -7.11 32.71
C LEU A 304 7.63 -5.59 32.70
N PHE A 305 7.30 -4.88 31.62
CA PHE A 305 7.64 -3.45 31.49
C PHE A 305 6.62 -2.51 32.14
N PHE A 306 5.35 -2.95 32.29
CA PHE A 306 4.28 -2.11 32.86
C PHE A 306 4.10 -2.23 34.39
N ARG A 307 5.00 -2.90 35.12
CA ARG A 307 5.00 -2.95 36.60
C ARG A 307 5.60 -1.71 37.28
N ILE A 308 5.54 -0.52 36.66
CA ILE A 308 5.96 0.73 37.33
C ILE A 308 4.80 1.74 37.31
N PRO A 309 3.99 1.85 38.39
CA PRO A 309 2.83 2.73 38.47
C PRO A 309 3.14 4.23 38.52
N PHE A 310 4.42 4.64 38.46
CA PHE A 310 4.83 6.01 38.80
C PHE A 310 4.82 7.02 37.64
N TRP A 311 4.74 6.56 36.38
CA TRP A 311 5.06 7.41 35.23
C TRP A 311 3.90 8.23 34.68
N SER A 312 2.66 7.73 34.79
CA SER A 312 1.47 8.45 34.28
C SER A 312 1.19 9.73 35.08
N THR A 313 1.56 9.75 36.36
CA THR A 313 1.42 10.92 37.24
C THR A 313 2.52 11.95 36.97
N TYR A 314 3.76 11.51 36.76
CA TYR A 314 4.90 12.38 36.48
C TYR A 314 4.73 13.18 35.17
N PHE A 315 4.27 12.53 34.09
CA PHE A 315 4.04 13.22 32.81
C PHE A 315 2.82 14.16 32.83
N LYS A 316 1.76 13.83 33.58
CA LYS A 316 0.63 14.76 33.79
C LYS A 316 1.06 16.03 34.52
N ILE A 317 1.91 15.90 35.54
CA ILE A 317 2.46 17.04 36.28
C ILE A 317 3.34 17.91 35.37
N ARG A 318 4.15 17.29 34.49
CA ARG A 318 5.04 18.02 33.59
C ARG A 318 4.29 18.74 32.45
N ALA A 319 3.23 18.13 31.90
CA ALA A 319 2.34 18.78 30.93
C ALA A 319 1.56 19.96 31.56
N MET A 320 1.15 19.84 32.83
CA MET A 320 0.56 20.95 33.58
C MET A 320 1.57 22.08 33.82
N ALA A 321 2.83 21.77 34.15
CA ALA A 321 3.88 22.77 34.34
C ALA A 321 4.23 23.52 33.04
N ALA A 322 4.26 22.84 31.89
CA ALA A 322 4.50 23.47 30.58
C ALA A 322 3.39 24.44 30.17
N ASN A 323 2.12 24.10 30.46
CA ASN A 323 0.98 25.00 30.25
C ASN A 323 0.97 26.18 31.23
N PHE A 324 1.53 26.02 32.43
CA PHE A 324 1.66 27.11 33.39
C PHE A 324 2.72 28.13 32.95
N TYR A 325 3.85 27.66 32.40
CA TYR A 325 4.94 28.52 31.92
C TYR A 325 4.53 29.37 30.71
N HIS A 326 3.71 28.84 29.80
CA HIS A 326 3.21 29.60 28.65
C HIS A 326 2.17 30.68 29.00
N LYS A 327 1.56 30.62 30.19
CA LYS A 327 0.56 31.59 30.65
C LYS A 327 1.15 32.78 31.41
N PHE A 328 2.42 32.69 31.83
CA PHE A 328 3.12 33.73 32.59
C PHE A 328 4.19 34.48 31.76
N ILE A 329 4.40 34.11 30.50
CA ILE A 329 5.21 34.86 29.54
C ILE A 329 4.26 35.36 28.43
N LYS A 330 3.49 36.39 28.75
CA LYS A 330 2.81 37.27 27.80
C LYS A 330 2.75 38.68 28.35
#